data_AF-H7GI85-F1
#
_entry.id   AF-H7GI85-F1
#
_cell.length_a   1.000
_cell.length_b   1.000
_cell.length_c   1.000
_cell.angle_alpha   90.00
_cell.angle_beta   90.00
_cell.angle_gamma   90.00
#
_symmetry.space_group_name_H-M   'P 1'
#
loop_
_entity.id
_entity.type
_entity.pdbx_description
1 polymer ?
#
loop_
_entity_poly.entity_id
_entity_poly.type
_entity_poly.pdbx_seq_one_letter_code
_entity_poly.pdbx_strand_id
1 'polypeptide(L)'
;MQDLLLAKLADPERVRGWRIFPHQWLQALYQLRPGDGVAQGGMRPHPVYHALEGALEASVPRLDLEGETLILVDVSGSMYQRMSRKGESTYALAAATLGAVLYRQAGGRLFGFSDDLIPVPFSPGDPLVAMVETPLDLRRVRYLPGEGPGQGPQEF
;
A
#
# COMPACT_ATOMS: atom_id res chain seq x y z
N MET A 1 -3.25 4.78 28.24
CA MET A 1 -2.86 3.63 27.37
C MET A 1 -2.63 4.10 25.93
N GLN A 2 -3.58 4.82 25.33
CA GLN A 2 -3.44 5.37 23.98
C GLN A 2 -2.21 6.29 23.81
N ASP A 3 -1.96 7.19 24.75
CA ASP A 3 -0.79 8.09 24.68
C ASP A 3 0.54 7.35 24.71
N LEU A 4 0.61 6.25 25.48
CA LEU A 4 1.79 5.38 25.53
C LEU A 4 2.00 4.66 24.19
N LEU A 5 0.92 4.22 23.52
CA LEU A 5 1.00 3.63 22.19
C LEU A 5 1.48 4.65 21.15
N LEU A 6 0.90 5.85 21.15
CA LEU A 6 1.28 6.93 20.25
C LEU A 6 2.76 7.32 20.43
N ALA A 7 3.21 7.45 21.68
CA ALA A 7 4.61 7.71 21.99
C ALA A 7 5.55 6.60 21.47
N LYS A 8 5.12 5.33 21.50
CA LYS A 8 5.90 4.21 20.97
C LYS A 8 5.95 4.19 19.45
N LEU A 9 4.84 4.50 18.79
CA LEU A 9 4.75 4.54 17.31
C LEU A 9 5.52 5.73 16.73
N ALA A 10 5.66 6.82 17.48
CA ALA A 10 6.42 8.00 17.09
C ALA A 10 7.95 7.83 17.19
N ASP A 11 8.47 6.72 17.74
CA ASP A 11 9.90 6.43 17.89
C ASP A 11 10.39 5.52 16.73
N PRO A 12 11.12 6.07 15.73
CA PRO A 12 11.53 5.29 14.56
C PRO A 12 12.48 4.14 14.89
N GLU A 13 13.37 4.31 15.88
CA GLU A 13 14.31 3.25 16.26
C GLU A 13 13.58 2.08 16.91
N ARG A 14 12.60 2.39 17.76
CA ARG A 14 11.73 1.36 18.35
C ARG A 14 10.89 0.66 17.30
N VAL A 15 10.30 1.39 16.35
CA VAL A 15 9.51 0.83 15.25
C VAL A 15 10.35 -0.12 14.39
N ARG A 16 11.57 0.28 14.00
CA ARG A 16 12.50 -0.59 13.26
C ARG A 16 12.90 -1.81 14.07
N GLY A 17 13.09 -1.64 15.39
CA GLY A 17 13.36 -2.73 16.31
C GLY A 17 12.27 -3.80 16.38
N TRP A 18 11.02 -3.47 16.05
CA TRP A 18 9.91 -4.44 16.02
C TRP A 18 9.93 -5.38 14.82
N ARG A 19 10.72 -5.07 13.78
CA ARG A 19 10.86 -5.92 12.58
C ARG A 19 9.53 -6.30 11.92
N ILE A 20 8.56 -5.38 11.98
CA ILE A 20 7.29 -5.49 11.26
C ILE A 20 7.50 -4.97 9.84
N PHE A 21 7.11 -5.76 8.84
CA PHE A 21 7.24 -5.39 7.44
C PHE A 21 6.21 -4.32 7.04
N PRO A 22 6.51 -3.46 6.05
CA PRO A 22 5.64 -2.36 5.62
C PRO A 22 4.18 -2.79 5.36
N HIS A 23 3.98 -3.89 4.65
CA HIS A 23 2.64 -4.39 4.30
C HIS A 23 1.82 -4.84 5.52
N GLN A 24 2.47 -5.20 6.63
CA GLN A 24 1.77 -5.57 7.87
C GLN A 24 1.25 -4.33 8.59
N TRP A 25 1.98 -3.20 8.54
CA TRP A 25 1.47 -1.90 8.98
C TRP A 25 0.28 -1.45 8.13
N LEU A 26 0.36 -1.65 6.81
CA LEU A 26 -0.74 -1.35 5.90
C LEU A 26 -2.01 -2.15 6.24
N GLN A 27 -1.87 -3.43 6.60
CA GLN A 27 -3.00 -4.23 7.06
C GLN A 27 -3.66 -3.63 8.31
N ALA A 28 -2.88 -3.11 9.26
CA ALA A 28 -3.43 -2.41 10.41
C ALA A 28 -4.16 -1.12 10.01
N LEU A 29 -3.62 -0.36 9.05
CA LEU A 29 -4.28 0.82 8.49
C LEU A 29 -5.63 0.46 7.84
N TYR A 30 -5.72 -0.67 7.12
CA TYR A 30 -6.98 -1.15 6.55
C TYR A 30 -8.04 -1.44 7.60
N GLN A 31 -7.67 -1.98 8.77
CA GLN A 31 -8.61 -2.23 9.87
C GLN A 31 -9.14 -0.95 10.52
N LEU A 32 -8.42 0.17 10.38
CA LEU A 32 -8.80 1.47 10.94
C LEU A 32 -9.51 2.39 9.94
N ARG A 33 -9.71 1.94 8.69
CA ARG A 33 -10.47 2.73 7.72
C ARG A 33 -11.90 2.88 8.23
N PRO A 34 -12.46 4.11 8.19
CA PRO A 34 -13.90 4.27 8.36
C PRO A 34 -14.58 3.41 7.29
N GLY A 35 -15.52 2.54 7.69
CA GLY A 35 -16.28 1.74 6.72
C GLY A 35 -16.96 2.65 5.70
N ASP A 36 -17.23 2.10 4.50
CA ASP A 36 -17.77 2.78 3.32
C ASP A 36 -19.12 3.53 3.54
N GLY A 37 -19.70 3.48 4.74
CA GLY A 37 -20.90 4.20 5.15
C GLY A 37 -20.67 5.55 5.86
N VAL A 38 -19.43 5.98 6.10
CA VAL A 38 -19.11 7.25 6.80
C VAL A 38 -18.44 8.26 5.86
N ALA A 39 -18.76 8.19 4.57
CA ALA A 39 -18.28 9.14 3.56
C ALA A 39 -19.04 10.50 3.59
N GLN A 40 -19.85 10.78 4.61
CA GLN A 40 -20.49 12.08 4.80
C GLN A 40 -20.24 12.61 6.21
N GLY A 41 -19.25 13.50 6.33
CA GLY A 41 -19.09 14.37 7.50
C GLY A 41 -17.79 14.19 8.28
N GLY A 42 -16.73 14.87 7.84
CA GLY A 42 -15.74 15.52 8.71
C GLY A 42 -14.98 14.69 9.76
N MET A 43 -15.02 13.36 9.72
CA MET A 43 -14.34 12.55 10.73
C MET A 43 -12.81 12.64 10.52
N ARG A 44 -12.14 13.31 11.46
CA ARG A 44 -10.66 13.34 11.49
C ARG A 44 -10.14 11.90 11.60
N PRO A 45 -9.12 11.52 10.84
CA PRO A 45 -8.47 10.22 11.02
C PRO A 45 -8.09 10.05 12.48
N HIS A 46 -8.40 8.88 13.04
CA HIS A 46 -8.07 8.56 14.42
C HIS A 46 -6.56 8.81 14.66
N PRO A 47 -6.10 9.41 15.78
CA PRO A 47 -4.68 9.74 15.98
C PRO A 47 -3.71 8.56 15.78
N VAL A 48 -4.20 7.34 16.02
CA VAL A 48 -3.44 6.10 15.76
C VAL A 48 -3.22 5.84 14.27
N TYR A 49 -4.10 6.29 13.38
CA TYR A 49 -3.95 6.13 11.93
C TYR A 49 -2.67 6.81 11.43
N HIS A 50 -2.48 8.09 11.74
CA HIS A 50 -1.25 8.82 11.37
C HIS A 50 0.00 8.24 12.03
N ALA A 51 -0.11 7.79 13.29
CA ALA A 51 1.00 7.15 13.97
C ALA A 51 1.40 5.81 13.32
N LEU A 52 0.43 5.02 12.83
CA LEU A 52 0.70 3.79 12.09
C LEU A 52 1.26 4.06 10.69
N GLU A 53 0.80 5.11 10.00
CA GLU A 53 1.38 5.53 8.71
C GLU A 53 2.84 5.96 8.89
N GLY A 54 3.15 6.75 9.92
CA GLY A 54 4.53 7.10 10.27
C GLY A 54 5.38 5.89 10.65
N ALA A 55 4.82 4.93 11.38
CA ALA A 55 5.53 3.68 11.71
C ALA A 55 5.79 2.82 10.46
N LEU A 56 4.85 2.78 9.51
CA LEU A 56 5.02 2.12 8.22
C LEU A 56 6.21 2.75 7.47
N GLU A 57 6.23 4.06 7.32
CA GLU A 57 7.33 4.76 6.65
C GLU A 57 8.68 4.54 7.36
N ALA A 58 8.70 4.60 8.69
CA ALA A 58 9.92 4.38 9.48
C ALA A 58 10.48 2.96 9.38
N SER A 59 9.63 1.97 9.03
CA SER A 59 10.04 0.58 8.83
C SER A 59 10.88 0.36 7.57
N VAL A 60 10.86 1.31 6.63
CA VAL A 60 11.69 1.30 5.42
C VAL A 60 12.88 2.23 5.62
N PRO A 61 14.13 1.73 5.52
CA PRO A 61 15.31 2.59 5.56
C PRO A 61 15.23 3.67 4.48
N ARG A 62 15.72 4.87 4.80
CA ARG A 62 15.80 5.94 3.81
C ARG A 62 16.72 5.52 2.67
N LEU A 63 16.23 5.69 1.44
CA LEU A 63 17.02 5.45 0.24
C LEU A 63 17.40 6.80 -0.39
N ASP A 64 18.68 7.14 -0.33
CA ASP A 64 19.20 8.36 -0.93
C ASP A 64 19.48 8.09 -2.43
N LEU A 65 18.48 8.37 -3.27
CA LEU A 65 18.58 8.28 -4.73
C LEU A 65 18.92 9.64 -5.33
N GLU A 66 19.86 9.68 -6.26
CA GLU A 66 20.21 10.87 -7.02
C GLU A 66 19.40 10.94 -8.33
N GLY A 67 18.95 12.15 -8.70
CA GLY A 67 18.25 12.40 -9.96
C GLY A 67 16.76 12.02 -9.97
N GLU A 68 16.18 11.96 -11.16
CA GLU A 68 14.78 11.59 -11.34
C GLU A 68 14.58 10.09 -11.10
N THR A 69 13.73 9.76 -10.12
CA THR A 69 13.43 8.38 -9.75
C THR A 69 12.15 7.89 -10.44
N LEU A 70 12.20 6.68 -11.01
CA LEU A 70 11.04 5.95 -11.52
C LEU A 70 10.88 4.65 -10.72
N ILE A 71 9.72 4.48 -10.09
CA ILE A 71 9.38 3.28 -9.30
C ILE A 71 8.34 2.48 -10.06
N LEU A 72 8.66 1.22 -10.36
CA LEU A 72 7.82 0.28 -11.08
C LEU A 72 7.46 -0.90 -10.17
N VAL A 73 6.17 -1.10 -9.93
CA VAL A 73 5.64 -2.18 -9.10
C VAL A 73 5.05 -3.27 -9.99
N ASP A 74 5.60 -4.48 -9.95
CA ASP A 74 5.03 -5.62 -10.66
C ASP A 74 3.70 -6.01 -10.02
N VAL A 75 2.64 -6.02 -10.82
CA VAL A 75 1.28 -6.43 -10.44
C VAL A 75 0.73 -7.52 -11.37
N SER A 76 1.61 -8.31 -11.98
CA SER A 76 1.26 -9.50 -12.77
C SER A 76 0.53 -10.56 -11.93
N GLY A 77 -0.17 -11.48 -12.59
CA GLY A 77 -0.95 -12.53 -11.93
C GLY A 77 -0.16 -13.34 -10.89
N SER A 78 1.12 -13.62 -11.14
CA SER A 78 2.01 -14.31 -10.19
C SER A 78 2.23 -13.55 -8.89
N MET A 79 2.12 -12.22 -8.91
CA MET A 79 2.30 -11.38 -7.71
C MET A 79 1.14 -11.52 -6.71
N TYR A 80 -0.03 -12.03 -7.13
CA TYR A 80 -1.16 -12.25 -6.23
C TYR A 80 -1.06 -13.54 -5.40
N GLN A 81 0.03 -14.30 -5.53
CA GLN A 81 0.29 -15.44 -4.65
C GLN A 81 0.53 -14.99 -3.20
N ARG A 82 0.02 -15.79 -2.25
CA ARG A 82 0.20 -15.54 -0.81
C ARG A 82 1.65 -15.81 -0.41
N MET A 83 2.24 -14.88 0.34
CA MET A 83 3.64 -14.98 0.81
C MET A 83 3.83 -16.10 1.85
N SER A 84 2.76 -16.48 2.55
CA SER A 84 2.79 -17.58 3.51
C SER A 84 1.45 -18.31 3.58
N ARG A 85 1.47 -19.57 4.04
CA ARG A 85 0.25 -20.37 4.22
C ARG A 85 -0.69 -19.82 5.31
N LYS A 86 -0.19 -19.00 6.24
CA LYS A 86 -0.93 -18.55 7.43
C LYS A 86 -1.40 -17.09 7.34
N GLY A 87 -1.09 -16.38 6.26
CA GLY A 87 -1.42 -14.94 6.10
C GLY A 87 -2.06 -14.64 4.76
N GLU A 88 -2.85 -13.57 4.70
CA GLU A 88 -3.52 -13.11 3.47
C GLU A 88 -2.65 -12.15 2.62
N SER A 89 -1.45 -11.80 3.09
CA SER A 89 -0.53 -10.92 2.34
C SER A 89 -0.08 -11.56 1.04
N THR A 90 -0.24 -10.83 -0.06
CA THR A 90 0.29 -11.20 -1.39
C THR A 90 1.62 -10.49 -1.67
N TYR A 91 2.40 -11.01 -2.63
CA TYR A 91 3.60 -10.31 -3.10
C TYR A 91 3.27 -8.94 -3.71
N ALA A 92 2.13 -8.82 -4.40
CA ALA A 92 1.65 -7.57 -4.98
C ALA A 92 1.41 -6.52 -3.88
N LEU A 93 0.76 -6.91 -2.77
CA LEU A 93 0.54 -6.02 -1.62
C LEU A 93 1.88 -5.56 -1.02
N ALA A 94 2.83 -6.48 -0.86
CA ALA A 94 4.14 -6.15 -0.32
C ALA A 94 4.93 -5.21 -1.24
N ALA A 95 4.97 -5.49 -2.54
CA ALA A 95 5.65 -4.69 -3.55
C ALA A 95 5.04 -3.30 -3.68
N ALA A 96 3.70 -3.20 -3.75
CA ALA A 96 3.00 -1.93 -3.84
C ALA A 96 3.19 -1.08 -2.57
N THR A 97 3.17 -1.70 -1.39
CA THR A 97 3.45 -0.98 -0.13
C THR A 97 4.86 -0.41 -0.11
N LEU A 98 5.86 -1.22 -0.50
CA LEU A 98 7.24 -0.76 -0.58
C LEU A 98 7.40 0.35 -1.62
N GLY A 99 6.81 0.17 -2.81
CA GLY A 99 6.85 1.16 -3.89
C GLY A 99 6.24 2.51 -3.48
N ALA A 100 5.12 2.50 -2.76
CA ALA A 100 4.52 3.72 -2.23
C ALA A 100 5.43 4.43 -1.21
N VAL A 101 6.07 3.69 -0.29
CA VAL A 101 7.00 4.30 0.68
C VAL A 101 8.22 4.88 -0.02
N LEU A 102 8.83 4.14 -0.96
CA LEU A 102 9.96 4.63 -1.74
C LEU A 102 9.59 5.88 -2.54
N TYR A 103 8.37 5.93 -3.08
CA TYR A 103 7.86 7.09 -3.81
C TYR A 103 7.71 8.31 -2.90
N ARG A 104 7.25 8.11 -1.66
CA ARG A 104 7.19 9.20 -0.66
C ARG A 104 8.57 9.70 -0.26
N GLN A 105 9.57 8.82 -0.20
CA GLN A 105 10.93 9.18 0.18
C GLN A 105 11.73 9.87 -0.94
N ALA A 106 11.65 9.33 -2.17
CA ALA A 106 12.49 9.76 -3.30
C ALA A 106 11.78 10.70 -4.28
N GLY A 107 10.45 10.75 -4.28
CA GLY A 107 9.66 11.49 -5.26
C GLY A 107 9.71 10.85 -6.66
N GLY A 108 9.61 11.68 -7.71
CA GLY A 108 9.65 11.22 -9.10
C GLY A 108 8.31 10.70 -9.60
N ARG A 109 8.27 9.46 -10.11
CA ARG A 109 7.05 8.82 -10.65
C ARG A 109 6.87 7.39 -10.14
N LEU A 110 5.61 7.01 -9.92
CA LEU A 110 5.20 5.67 -9.48
C LEU A 110 4.23 5.05 -10.48
N PHE A 111 4.50 3.81 -10.88
CA PHE A 111 3.62 3.02 -11.75
C PHE A 111 3.50 1.59 -11.22
N GLY A 112 2.32 1.01 -11.40
CA GLY A 112 2.17 -0.45 -11.50
C GLY A 112 2.46 -0.91 -12.93
N PHE A 113 2.91 -2.15 -13.11
CA PHE A 113 3.03 -2.75 -14.44
C PHE A 113 2.62 -4.22 -14.44
N SER A 114 1.95 -4.62 -15.52
CA SER A 114 1.68 -6.00 -15.92
C SER A 114 1.82 -6.09 -17.44
N ASP A 115 0.76 -6.48 -18.15
CA ASP A 115 0.66 -6.34 -19.61
C ASP A 115 0.53 -4.86 -20.02
N ASP A 116 0.06 -4.02 -19.10
CA ASP A 116 -0.09 -2.56 -19.27
C ASP A 116 0.63 -1.79 -18.15
N LEU A 117 0.93 -0.51 -18.42
CA LEU A 117 1.39 0.43 -17.39
C LEU A 117 0.20 1.10 -16.70
N ILE A 118 0.22 1.09 -15.37
CA ILE A 118 -0.82 1.68 -14.52
C ILE A 118 -0.23 2.89 -13.80
N PRO A 119 -0.48 4.13 -14.27
CA PRO A 119 -0.01 5.33 -13.58
C PRO A 119 -0.66 5.45 -12.21
N VAL A 120 0.13 5.84 -11.20
CA VAL A 120 -0.37 6.18 -9.87
C VAL A 120 -0.48 7.71 -9.77
N PRO A 121 -1.69 8.30 -9.87
CA PRO A 121 -1.88 9.73 -10.06
C PRO A 121 -1.90 10.49 -8.72
N PHE A 122 -0.90 10.23 -7.87
CA PHE A 122 -0.76 10.84 -6.55
C PHE A 122 0.60 11.51 -6.42
N SER A 123 0.68 12.58 -5.63
CA SER A 123 1.92 13.24 -5.22
C SER A 123 2.49 12.57 -3.97
N PRO A 124 3.80 12.69 -3.66
CA PRO A 124 4.43 12.06 -2.49
C PRO A 124 3.80 12.41 -1.12
N GLY A 125 3.01 13.48 -1.02
CA GLY A 125 2.29 13.88 0.20
C GLY A 125 0.86 13.32 0.33
N ASP A 126 0.35 12.62 -0.69
CA ASP A 126 -1.00 12.06 -0.70
C ASP A 126 -1.11 10.79 0.16
N PRO A 127 -2.33 10.33 0.49
CA PRO A 127 -2.52 9.16 1.36
C PRO A 127 -1.84 7.89 0.82
N LEU A 128 -0.96 7.28 1.63
CA LEU A 128 -0.16 6.11 1.23
C LEU A 128 -1.05 4.94 0.81
N VAL A 129 -2.16 4.72 1.53
CA VAL A 129 -3.14 3.68 1.20
C VAL A 129 -3.67 3.81 -0.23
N ALA A 130 -3.93 5.04 -0.69
CA ALA A 130 -4.44 5.27 -2.03
C ALA A 130 -3.39 4.92 -3.10
N MET A 131 -2.13 5.25 -2.86
CA MET A 131 -1.01 4.90 -3.74
C MET A 131 -0.83 3.38 -3.88
N VAL A 132 -1.08 2.63 -2.81
CA VAL A 132 -0.99 1.15 -2.83
C VAL A 132 -2.19 0.53 -3.54
N GLU A 133 -3.40 1.04 -3.30
CA GLU A 133 -4.63 0.47 -3.86
C GLU A 133 -4.75 0.64 -5.38
N THR A 134 -4.29 1.78 -5.92
CA THR A 134 -4.43 2.09 -7.34
C THR A 134 -3.78 1.07 -8.27
N PRO A 135 -2.49 0.70 -8.13
CA PRO A 135 -1.87 -0.28 -9.02
C PRO A 135 -2.39 -1.71 -8.78
N LEU A 136 -2.99 -1.99 -7.62
CA LEU A 136 -3.56 -3.29 -7.27
C LEU A 136 -5.04 -3.43 -7.64
N ASP A 137 -5.61 -2.38 -8.23
CA ASP A 137 -7.03 -2.26 -8.55
C ASP A 137 -7.99 -2.57 -7.39
N LEU A 138 -7.54 -2.41 -6.14
CA LEU A 138 -8.33 -2.73 -4.94
C LEU A 138 -9.57 -1.85 -4.76
N ARG A 139 -9.74 -0.83 -5.63
CA ARG A 139 -10.95 0.00 -5.72
C ARG A 139 -11.93 -0.44 -6.82
N ARG A 140 -11.52 -1.27 -7.79
CA ARG A 140 -12.46 -1.92 -8.74
C ARG A 140 -12.73 -3.38 -8.42
N VAL A 141 -11.95 -4.02 -7.53
CA VAL A 141 -12.23 -5.40 -7.06
C VAL A 141 -13.41 -5.42 -6.07
N ARG A 142 -14.60 -5.07 -6.57
CA ARG A 142 -15.78 -5.89 -6.27
C ARG A 142 -15.74 -7.05 -7.27
N TYR A 143 -15.04 -8.11 -6.90
CA TYR A 143 -15.14 -9.36 -7.63
C TYR A 143 -16.59 -9.85 -7.51
N LEU A 144 -17.37 -9.71 -8.59
CA LEU A 144 -18.58 -10.51 -8.77
C LEU A 144 -18.11 -11.97 -8.87
N PRO A 145 -18.57 -12.88 -8.00
CA PRO A 145 -18.23 -14.28 -8.14
C PRO A 145 -18.92 -14.81 -9.41
N GLY A 146 -18.16 -15.07 -10.48
CA GLY A 146 -18.76 -15.70 -11.65
C GLY A 146 -17.93 -15.82 -12.93
N GLU A 147 -16.94 -14.98 -13.19
CA GLU A 147 -16.28 -14.99 -14.51
C GLU A 147 -14.81 -15.37 -14.39
N GLY A 148 -14.51 -16.62 -14.76
CA GLY A 148 -13.14 -17.06 -15.05
C GLY A 148 -12.59 -16.36 -16.29
N PRO A 149 -11.30 -16.56 -16.61
CA PRO A 149 -10.64 -15.85 -17.71
C PRO A 149 -11.33 -16.18 -19.03
N GLY A 150 -12.09 -15.20 -19.55
CA GLY A 150 -12.72 -15.26 -20.85
C GLY A 150 -11.66 -15.39 -21.93
N GLN A 151 -11.85 -16.37 -22.79
CA GLN A 151 -11.08 -16.56 -24.01
C GLN A 151 -11.12 -15.25 -24.82
N GLY A 152 -9.95 -14.79 -25.26
CA GLY A 152 -9.84 -13.68 -26.19
C GLY A 152 -10.62 -13.93 -27.48
N PRO A 153 -10.93 -12.88 -28.25
CA PRO A 153 -11.71 -13.01 -29.47
C PRO A 153 -10.98 -13.94 -30.44
N GLN A 154 -11.65 -15.02 -30.87
CA GLN A 154 -11.20 -15.82 -32.00
C GLN A 154 -11.54 -15.05 -33.28
N GLU A 155 -10.51 -14.61 -34.00
CA GLU A 155 -10.63 -14.27 -35.41
C GLU A 155 -10.91 -15.56 -36.20
N PHE A 156 -12.06 -15.59 -36.89
CA PHE A 156 -12.42 -16.15 -38.21
C PHE A 156 -13.88 -16.58 -38.25
#